data_AF-A0A7C7QJ28-F1
#
_entry.id   AF-A0A7C7QJ28-F1
#
_cell.length_a   1.000
_cell.length_b   1.000
_cell.length_c   1.000
_cell.angle_alpha   90.00
_cell.angle_beta   90.00
_cell.angle_gamma   90.00
#
_symmetry.space_group_name_H-M   'P 1'
#
loop_
_entity.id
_entity.type
_entity.pdbx_description
1 polymer ?
#
loop_
_entity_poly.entity_id
_entity_poly.type
_entity_poly.pdbx_seq_one_letter_code
_entity_poly.pdbx_strand_id
1 'polypeptide(L)'
;MISVDLSLFIQIINFLFLIWALNVIVYRPIRQVLIERKGRIEGYREIIGDINDKIKEMEEEFIYKTNEAKAKGLKEKEALKDAGYLEEKSILEEVNRKNQAEMESARTQISEDIESARKRLQKEVEIFSASIVKKILGRSV
;
A
#
# COMPACT_ATOMS: atom_id res chain seq x y z
N MET A 1 -59.67 14.18 -81.35
CA MET A 1 -58.38 13.90 -82.02
C MET A 1 -57.31 14.54 -81.16
N ILE A 2 -56.29 13.79 -80.74
CA ILE A 2 -55.17 14.36 -79.98
C ILE A 2 -54.34 15.12 -81.00
N SER A 3 -54.58 16.43 -81.09
CA SER A 3 -53.72 17.33 -81.83
C SER A 3 -52.43 17.46 -81.04
N VAL A 4 -51.33 16.93 -81.57
CA VAL A 4 -50.00 17.17 -81.01
C VAL A 4 -49.64 18.61 -81.37
N ASP A 5 -50.12 19.54 -80.56
CA ASP A 5 -49.90 20.97 -80.72
C ASP A 5 -48.66 21.43 -79.94
N LEU A 6 -48.09 22.56 -80.35
CA LEU A 6 -46.96 23.23 -79.70
C LEU A 6 -47.15 23.42 -78.17
N SER A 7 -48.40 23.51 -77.72
CA SER A 7 -48.80 23.56 -76.31
C SER A 7 -48.33 22.34 -75.50
N LEU A 8 -48.42 21.13 -76.06
CA LEU A 8 -47.93 19.91 -75.39
C LEU A 8 -46.42 19.96 -75.17
N PHE A 9 -45.66 20.46 -76.15
CA PHE A 9 -44.22 20.65 -76.02
C PHE A 9 -43.88 21.69 -74.95
N ILE A 10 -44.61 22.81 -74.90
CA ILE A 10 -44.43 23.85 -73.88
C ILE A 10 -44.73 23.29 -72.48
N GLN A 11 -45.78 22.47 -72.33
CA GLN A 11 -46.14 21.85 -71.06
C GLN A 11 -45.11 20.81 -70.59
N ILE A 12 -44.53 20.03 -71.51
CA ILE A 12 -43.42 19.11 -71.20
C ILE A 12 -42.19 19.89 -70.71
N ILE A 13 -41.82 20.99 -71.38
CA ILE A 13 -40.70 21.83 -70.95
C ILE A 13 -40.97 22.43 -69.57
N ASN A 14 -42.19 22.90 -69.30
CA ASN A 14 -42.56 23.41 -67.98
C ASN A 14 -42.45 22.34 -66.89
N PHE A 15 -42.93 21.12 -67.18
CA PHE A 15 -42.86 20.01 -66.24
C PHE A 15 -41.41 19.59 -65.96
N LEU A 16 -40.55 19.52 -67.00
CA LEU A 16 -39.12 19.26 -66.84
C LEU A 16 -38.43 20.35 -66.02
N PHE A 17 -38.76 21.62 -66.27
CA PHE A 17 -38.26 22.74 -65.47
C PHE A 17 -38.69 22.63 -64.00
N LEU A 18 -39.94 22.25 -63.74
CA LEU A 18 -40.46 22.07 -62.38
C LEU A 18 -39.79 20.90 -61.65
N ILE A 19 -39.58 19.76 -62.34
CA ILE A 19 -38.79 18.64 -61.80
C ILE A 19 -37.37 19.11 -61.44
N TRP A 20 -36.74 19.86 -62.34
CA TRP A 20 -35.39 20.37 -62.11
C TRP A 20 -35.34 21.34 -60.91
N ALA A 21 -36.27 22.28 -60.84
CA ALA A 21 -36.40 23.22 -59.72
C ALA A 21 -36.64 22.49 -58.39
N LEU A 22 -37.53 21.50 -58.38
CA LEU A 22 -37.84 20.71 -57.19
C LEU A 22 -36.65 19.84 -56.74
N ASN A 23 -35.88 19.30 -57.69
CA ASN A 23 -34.64 18.57 -57.40
C ASN A 23 -33.61 19.46 -56.68
N VAL A 24 -33.45 20.70 -57.15
CA VAL A 24 -32.50 21.65 -56.56
C VAL A 24 -32.98 22.19 -55.21
N ILE A 25 -34.26 22.54 -55.08
CA ILE A 25 -34.81 23.22 -53.89
C ILE A 25 -35.17 22.24 -52.77
N VAL A 26 -35.62 21.02 -53.09
CA VAL A 26 -36.20 20.11 -52.09
C VAL A 26 -35.38 18.83 -51.95
N TYR A 27 -35.22 18.07 -53.03
CA TYR A 27 -34.62 16.73 -52.93
C TYR A 27 -33.14 16.77 -52.53
N ARG A 28 -32.36 17.68 -53.12
CA ARG A 28 -30.93 17.84 -52.80
C ARG A 28 -30.67 18.24 -51.34
N PRO A 29 -31.29 19.31 -50.79
CA PRO A 29 -31.04 19.69 -49.39
C PRO A 29 -31.58 18.67 -48.40
N ILE A 30 -32.74 18.04 -48.65
CA ILE A 30 -33.25 16.98 -47.76
C ILE A 30 -32.27 15.81 -47.70
N ARG A 31 -31.74 15.37 -48.85
CA ARG A 31 -30.75 14.29 -48.89
C ARG A 31 -29.47 14.66 -48.14
N GLN A 32 -29.00 15.90 -48.26
CA GLN A 32 -27.83 16.38 -47.51
C GLN A 32 -28.05 16.30 -46.00
N VAL A 33 -29.19 16.82 -45.50
CA VAL A 33 -29.53 16.76 -44.07
C VAL A 33 -29.63 15.33 -43.55
N LEU A 34 -30.20 14.41 -44.35
CA LEU A 34 -30.27 13.00 -43.97
C LEU A 34 -28.90 12.34 -43.89
N ILE A 35 -28.00 12.64 -44.82
CA ILE A 35 -26.61 12.15 -44.80
C ILE A 35 -25.87 12.71 -43.58
N GLU A 36 -25.97 14.01 -43.32
CA GLU A 36 -25.36 14.63 -42.14
C GLU A 36 -25.89 14.04 -40.83
N ARG A 37 -27.20 13.81 -40.74
CA ARG A 37 -27.81 13.20 -39.55
C ARG A 37 -27.31 11.78 -39.36
N LYS A 38 -27.22 10.99 -40.43
CA LYS A 38 -26.67 9.64 -40.38
C LYS A 38 -25.21 9.66 -39.93
N GLY A 39 -24.38 10.53 -40.51
CA GLY A 39 -22.97 10.68 -40.14
C GLY A 39 -22.78 11.10 -38.69
N ARG A 40 -23.60 12.05 -38.18
CA ARG A 40 -23.58 12.43 -36.76
C ARG A 40 -23.92 11.26 -35.84
N ILE A 41 -24.95 10.47 -36.17
CA ILE A 41 -25.35 9.32 -35.36
C ILE A 41 -24.28 8.22 -35.38
N GLU A 42 -23.69 7.94 -36.54
CA GLU A 42 -22.60 6.97 -36.65
C GLU A 42 -21.36 7.43 -35.87
N GLY A 43 -20.97 8.71 -35.98
CA GLY A 43 -19.88 9.27 -35.18
C GLY A 43 -20.13 9.20 -33.68
N TYR A 44 -21.36 9.47 -33.21
CA TYR A 44 -21.68 9.29 -31.79
C TYR A 44 -21.58 7.82 -31.35
N ARG A 45 -21.99 6.86 -32.18
CA ARG A 45 -21.86 5.43 -31.85
C ARG A 45 -20.40 5.01 -31.74
N GLU A 46 -19.54 5.48 -32.64
CA GLU A 46 -18.10 5.22 -32.61
C GLU A 46 -17.48 5.78 -31.32
N ILE A 47 -17.74 7.06 -31.00
CA ILE A 47 -17.25 7.69 -29.76
C ILE A 47 -17.73 6.93 -28.51
N ILE A 48 -19.00 6.50 -28.47
CA ILE A 48 -19.53 5.72 -27.36
C ILE A 48 -18.83 4.35 -27.26
N GLY A 49 -18.55 3.70 -28.39
CA GLY A 49 -17.77 2.47 -28.45
C GLY A 49 -16.39 2.65 -27.83
N ASP A 50 -15.63 3.63 -28.33
CA ASP A 50 -14.28 3.95 -27.85
C ASP A 50 -14.25 4.28 -26.36
N ILE A 51 -15.23 5.04 -25.87
CA ILE A 51 -15.34 5.36 -24.44
C ILE A 51 -15.60 4.10 -23.61
N ASN A 52 -16.50 3.22 -24.06
CA ASN A 52 -16.79 1.98 -23.35
C ASN A 52 -15.57 1.05 -23.29
N ASP A 53 -14.81 0.94 -24.38
CA ASP A 53 -13.61 0.11 -24.42
C ASP A 53 -12.51 0.71 -23.52
N LYS A 54 -12.33 2.04 -23.52
CA LYS A 54 -11.44 2.72 -22.58
C LYS A 54 -11.85 2.52 -21.12
N ILE A 55 -13.15 2.55 -20.82
CA ILE A 55 -13.64 2.31 -19.44
C ILE A 55 -13.25 0.89 -19.00
N LYS A 56 -13.43 -0.12 -19.86
CA LYS A 56 -13.03 -1.50 -19.54
C LYS A 56 -11.53 -1.62 -19.30
N GLU A 57 -10.71 -1.04 -20.18
CA GLU A 57 -9.25 -1.03 -20.00
C GLU A 57 -8.85 -0.35 -18.68
N MET A 58 -9.48 0.79 -18.36
CA MET A 58 -9.24 1.50 -17.10
C MET A 58 -9.67 0.69 -15.87
N GLU A 59 -10.79 -0.03 -15.93
CA GLU A 59 -11.23 -0.91 -14.84
C GLU A 59 -10.23 -2.06 -14.62
N GLU A 60 -9.78 -2.71 -15.70
CA GLU A 60 -8.78 -3.78 -15.62
C GLU A 60 -7.46 -3.28 -15.05
N GLU A 61 -6.96 -2.13 -15.53
CA GLU A 61 -5.74 -1.51 -15.03
C GLU A 61 -5.87 -1.10 -13.54
N PHE A 62 -7.03 -0.56 -13.15
CA PHE A 62 -7.30 -0.17 -11.78
C PHE A 62 -7.29 -1.37 -10.83
N ILE A 63 -7.95 -2.47 -11.22
CA ILE A 63 -7.98 -3.71 -10.44
C ILE A 63 -6.56 -4.28 -10.32
N TYR A 64 -5.80 -4.31 -11.43
CA TYR A 64 -4.43 -4.78 -11.44
C TYR A 64 -3.55 -3.97 -10.49
N LYS A 65 -3.52 -2.64 -10.62
CA LYS A 65 -2.70 -1.75 -9.77
C LYS A 65 -3.11 -1.83 -8.30
N THR A 66 -4.40 -1.96 -8.01
CA THR A 66 -4.89 -2.09 -6.64
C THR A 66 -4.40 -3.39 -6.00
N ASN A 67 -4.47 -4.50 -6.74
CA ASN A 67 -3.98 -5.79 -6.25
C ASN A 67 -2.45 -5.80 -6.09
N GLU A 68 -1.72 -5.20 -7.04
CA GLU A 68 -0.28 -5.03 -6.96
C GLU A 68 0.14 -4.19 -5.74
N ALA A 69 -0.53 -3.06 -5.50
CA ALA A 69 -0.28 -2.21 -4.34
C ALA A 69 -0.57 -2.94 -3.02
N LYS A 70 -1.67 -3.71 -2.94
CA LYS A 70 -1.97 -4.55 -1.77
C LYS A 70 -0.89 -5.60 -1.53
N ALA A 71 -0.44 -6.29 -2.58
CA ALA A 71 0.61 -7.30 -2.48
C ALA A 71 1.95 -6.69 -2.01
N LYS A 72 2.34 -5.53 -2.57
CA LYS A 72 3.53 -4.79 -2.12
C LYS A 72 3.40 -4.35 -0.66
N GLY A 73 2.24 -3.81 -0.27
CA GLY A 73 1.99 -3.38 1.11
C GLY A 73 2.02 -4.53 2.12
N LEU A 74 1.47 -5.70 1.77
CA LEU A 74 1.54 -6.89 2.61
C LEU A 74 2.98 -7.39 2.76
N LYS A 75 3.74 -7.43 1.67
CA LYS A 75 5.15 -7.84 1.68
C LYS A 75 6.01 -6.93 2.55
N GLU A 76 5.81 -5.61 2.43
CA GLU A 76 6.55 -4.64 3.25
C GLU A 76 6.17 -4.76 4.74
N LYS A 77 4.88 -4.95 5.03
CA LYS A 77 4.40 -5.19 6.40
C LYS A 77 5.02 -6.45 7.00
N GLU A 78 5.07 -7.54 6.24
CA GLU A 78 5.70 -8.79 6.69
C GLU A 78 7.20 -8.59 6.94
N ALA A 79 7.91 -7.92 6.02
CA ALA A 79 9.32 -7.61 6.19
C ALA A 79 9.61 -6.76 7.45
N LEU A 80 8.80 -5.74 7.71
CA LEU A 80 8.92 -4.92 8.93
C LEU A 80 8.62 -5.72 10.20
N LYS A 81 7.63 -6.62 10.14
CA LYS A 81 7.28 -7.49 11.26
C LYS A 81 8.43 -8.45 11.58
N ASP A 82 9.01 -9.07 10.56
CA ASP A 82 10.13 -10.00 10.71
C ASP A 82 11.40 -9.27 11.22
N ALA A 83 11.68 -8.08 10.72
CA ALA A 83 12.75 -7.23 11.23
C ALA A 83 12.53 -6.90 12.72
N GLY A 84 11.30 -6.54 13.11
CA GLY A 84 10.93 -6.28 14.50
C GLY A 84 11.12 -7.49 15.41
N TYR A 85 10.72 -8.70 14.96
CA TYR A 85 10.96 -9.93 15.73
C TYR A 85 12.45 -10.25 15.88
N LEU A 86 13.25 -9.98 14.86
CA LEU A 86 14.68 -10.23 14.91
C LEU A 86 15.38 -9.28 15.91
N GLU A 87 14.98 -8.01 15.90
CA GLU A 87 15.47 -7.00 16.85
C GLU A 87 15.02 -7.31 18.28
N GLU A 88 13.75 -7.65 18.50
CA GLU A 88 13.22 -8.09 19.80
C GLU A 88 14.04 -9.26 20.34
N LYS A 89 14.29 -10.27 19.51
CA LYS A 89 15.10 -11.44 19.88
C LYS A 89 16.52 -11.04 20.27
N SER A 90 17.17 -10.17 19.48
CA SER A 90 18.52 -9.68 19.76
C SER A 90 18.58 -8.94 21.10
N ILE A 91 17.60 -8.07 21.39
CA ILE A 91 17.52 -7.34 22.66
C ILE A 91 17.33 -8.32 23.82
N LEU A 92 16.44 -9.31 23.68
CA LEU A 92 16.18 -10.30 24.71
C LEU A 92 17.43 -11.14 25.01
N GLU A 93 18.17 -11.54 23.98
CA GLU A 93 19.45 -12.26 24.12
C GLU A 93 20.50 -11.40 24.83
N GLU A 94 20.61 -10.11 24.49
CA GLU A 94 21.53 -9.19 25.16
C GLU A 94 21.18 -8.99 26.64
N VAL A 95 19.90 -8.79 26.95
CA VAL A 95 19.40 -8.64 28.32
C VAL A 95 19.66 -9.91 29.13
N ASN A 96 19.38 -11.09 28.57
CA ASN A 96 19.66 -12.36 29.24
C ASN A 96 21.16 -12.54 29.53
N ARG A 97 22.03 -12.17 28.59
CA ARG A 97 23.48 -12.22 28.79
C ARG A 97 23.94 -11.25 29.88
N LYS A 98 23.39 -10.02 29.91
CA LYS A 98 23.68 -9.04 30.98
C LYS A 98 23.22 -9.56 32.35
N ASN A 99 22.00 -10.09 32.44
CA ASN A 99 21.47 -10.66 33.68
C ASN A 99 22.31 -11.85 34.17
N GLN A 100 22.79 -12.71 33.28
CA GLN A 100 23.70 -13.80 33.64
C GLN A 100 25.04 -13.28 34.17
N ALA A 101 25.64 -12.29 33.52
CA ALA A 101 26.88 -11.67 33.96
C ALA A 101 26.72 -10.95 35.31
N GLU A 102 25.61 -10.24 35.54
CA GLU A 102 25.29 -9.60 36.81
C GLU A 102 25.10 -10.63 37.93
N MET A 103 24.40 -11.73 37.65
CA MET A 103 24.22 -12.83 38.61
C MET A 103 25.55 -13.48 38.98
N GLU A 104 26.45 -13.69 38.02
CA GLU A 104 27.78 -14.23 38.26
C GLU A 104 28.63 -13.26 39.09
N SER A 105 28.63 -11.97 38.74
CA SER A 105 29.33 -10.93 39.51
C SER A 105 28.81 -10.83 40.96
N ALA A 106 27.48 -10.89 41.15
CA ALA A 106 26.87 -10.86 42.48
C ALA A 106 27.28 -12.07 43.33
N ARG A 107 27.36 -13.27 42.72
CA ARG A 107 27.84 -14.49 43.41
C ARG A 107 29.31 -14.37 43.83
N THR A 108 30.15 -13.78 42.99
CA THR A 108 31.56 -13.54 43.33
C THR A 108 31.68 -12.54 44.47
N GLN A 109 30.96 -11.41 44.43
CA GLN A 109 30.95 -10.43 45.54
C GLN A 109 30.47 -11.03 46.85
N ILE A 110 29.39 -11.83 46.84
CA ILE A 110 28.90 -12.53 48.04
C ILE A 110 29.97 -13.46 48.60
N SER A 111 30.71 -14.17 47.74
CA SER A 111 31.77 -15.08 48.18
C SER A 111 32.94 -14.33 48.82
N GLU A 112 33.35 -13.20 48.23
CA GLU A 112 34.37 -12.30 48.78
C GLU A 112 33.93 -11.69 50.13
N ASP A 113 32.67 -11.26 50.23
CA ASP A 113 32.09 -10.72 51.46
C ASP A 113 32.07 -11.77 52.59
N ILE A 114 31.69 -13.01 52.28
CA ILE A 114 31.74 -14.13 53.23
C ILE A 114 33.18 -14.37 53.71
N GLU A 115 34.15 -14.38 52.79
CA GLU A 115 35.56 -14.58 53.17
C GLU A 115 36.09 -13.43 54.04
N SER A 116 35.74 -12.19 53.70
CA SER A 116 36.13 -11.01 54.47
C SER A 116 35.49 -11.00 55.86
N ALA A 117 34.21 -11.37 55.97
CA ALA A 117 33.50 -11.51 57.23
C ALA A 117 34.11 -12.62 58.09
N ARG A 118 34.44 -13.78 57.51
CA ARG A 118 35.13 -14.88 58.21
C ARG A 118 36.48 -14.44 58.78
N LYS A 119 37.29 -13.72 58.00
CA LYS A 119 38.59 -13.17 58.45
C LYS A 119 38.44 -12.17 59.60
N ARG A 120 37.42 -11.29 59.54
CA ARG A 120 37.10 -10.36 60.63
C ARG A 120 36.68 -11.10 61.90
N LEU A 121 35.77 -12.06 61.78
CA LEU A 121 35.31 -12.86 62.92
C LEU A 121 36.47 -13.62 63.57
N GLN A 122 37.39 -14.19 62.80
CA GLN A 122 38.54 -14.91 63.33
C GLN A 122 39.48 -13.99 64.14
N LYS A 123 39.73 -12.76 63.67
CA LYS A 123 40.46 -11.75 64.44
C LYS A 123 39.73 -11.36 65.72
N GLU A 124 38.41 -11.18 65.66
CA GLU A 124 37.61 -10.88 66.84
C GLU A 124 37.63 -12.03 67.84
N VAL A 125 37.56 -13.29 67.38
CA VAL A 125 37.70 -14.48 68.23
C VAL A 125 39.06 -14.50 68.94
N GLU A 126 40.18 -14.19 68.26
CA GLU A 126 41.49 -14.09 68.90
C GLU A 126 41.52 -13.00 70.00
N ILE A 127 40.89 -11.85 69.75
CA ILE A 127 40.78 -10.75 70.72
C ILE A 127 39.92 -11.17 71.92
N PHE A 128 38.78 -11.83 71.67
CA PHE A 128 37.91 -12.36 72.72
C PHE A 128 38.59 -13.45 73.52
N SER A 129 39.32 -14.37 72.88
CA SER A 129 40.13 -15.40 73.55
C SER A 129 41.21 -14.79 74.43
N ALA A 130 41.94 -13.77 73.95
CA ALA A 130 42.91 -13.05 74.77
C ALA A 130 42.25 -12.34 75.96
N SER A 131 41.06 -11.76 75.75
CA SER A 131 40.29 -11.09 76.81
C SER A 131 39.74 -12.07 77.86
N ILE A 132 39.29 -13.24 77.43
CA ILE A 132 38.83 -14.33 78.31
C ILE A 132 40.02 -14.88 79.11
N VAL A 133 41.15 -15.16 78.46
CA VAL A 133 42.39 -15.61 79.13
C VAL A 133 42.84 -14.59 80.17
N LYS A 134 42.81 -13.29 79.85
CA LYS A 134 43.14 -12.21 80.79
C LYS A 134 42.16 -12.10 81.97
N LYS A 135 40.90 -12.53 81.78
CA LYS A 135 39.85 -12.51 82.82
C LYS A 135 39.82 -13.79 83.66
N ILE A 136 40.21 -14.94 83.10
CA ILE A 136 40.34 -16.22 83.80
C ILE A 136 41.68 -16.32 84.56
N LEU A 137 42.80 -15.88 83.98
CA LEU A 137 44.12 -15.84 84.62
C LEU A 137 44.28 -14.64 85.56
N GLY A 138 43.19 -14.25 86.25
CA GLY A 138 43.06 -13.01 87.02
C GLY A 138 44.39 -12.56 87.65
N ARG A 139 44.96 -11.50 87.07
CA ARG A 139 46.20 -10.82 87.50
C ARG A 139 47.28 -11.76 88.05
N SER A 140 48.32 -11.97 87.27
CA SER A 140 49.68 -11.94 87.83
C SER A 140 50.62 -11.32 86.81
N VAL A 141 50.87 -10.03 87.05
CA VAL A 141 51.85 -9.09 86.47
C VAL A 141 51.76 -8.88 84.96
#